data_AF-A0A381TT23-F1
#
_entry.id   AF-A0A381TT23-F1
#
_cell.length_a   1.000
_cell.length_b   1.000
_cell.length_c   1.000
_cell.angle_alpha   90.00
_cell.angle_beta   90.00
_cell.angle_gamma   90.00
#
_symmetry.space_group_name_H-M   'P 1'
#
loop_
_entity.id
_entity.type
_entity.pdbx_description
1 polymer ?
#
loop_
_entity_poly.entity_id
_entity_poly.type
_entity_poly.pdbx_seq_one_letter_code
_entity_poly.pdbx_strand_id
1 'polypeptide(L)'
;MKKNTITWMAAGLIAAFVAPTIYADSHISSEVNGNYDYGEKLAQKAYGRGCLGCHSIDKFKRSNASEMMERILESWHISSFTDEDLRDLSVYLSTTANQE
;
A
#
# COMPACT_ATOMS: atom_id res chain seq x y z
N MET A 1 -1.41 -18.68 -52.94
CA MET A 1 -1.69 -17.56 -52.00
C MET A 1 -1.90 -18.07 -50.56
N LYS A 2 -0.97 -18.85 -49.97
CA LYS A 2 -1.20 -19.49 -48.66
C LYS A 2 -0.05 -19.39 -47.65
N LYS A 3 1.20 -19.18 -48.08
CA LYS A 3 2.35 -19.13 -47.15
C LYS A 3 2.44 -17.78 -46.44
N ASN A 4 2.16 -16.71 -47.17
CA ASN A 4 2.34 -15.33 -46.75
C ASN A 4 1.35 -14.97 -45.62
N THR A 5 0.10 -15.43 -45.72
CA THR A 5 -0.95 -15.15 -44.73
C THR A 5 -0.68 -15.79 -43.37
N ILE A 6 -0.04 -16.96 -43.35
CA ILE A 6 0.34 -17.66 -42.10
C ILE A 6 1.48 -16.90 -41.41
N THR A 7 2.43 -16.36 -42.17
CA THR A 7 3.55 -15.57 -41.62
C THR A 7 3.07 -14.26 -40.98
N TRP A 8 2.08 -13.60 -41.58
CA TRP A 8 1.48 -12.38 -41.02
C TRP A 8 0.63 -12.64 -39.75
N MET A 9 -0.07 -13.77 -39.68
CA MET A 9 -0.78 -14.17 -38.45
C MET A 9 0.17 -14.53 -37.30
N ALA A 10 1.31 -15.18 -37.59
CA ALA A 10 2.33 -15.49 -36.59
C ALA A 10 3.01 -14.21 -36.05
N ALA A 11 3.28 -13.23 -36.91
CA ALA A 11 3.87 -11.95 -36.49
C ALA A 11 2.93 -11.11 -35.61
N GLY A 12 1.62 -11.12 -35.89
CA GLY A 12 0.63 -10.44 -35.06
C GLY A 12 0.46 -11.05 -33.66
N LEU A 13 0.64 -12.37 -33.55
CA LEU A 13 0.53 -13.08 -32.26
C LEU A 13 1.72 -12.79 -31.34
N ILE A 14 2.94 -12.67 -31.88
CA ILE A 14 4.14 -12.37 -31.09
C ILE A 14 4.10 -10.94 -30.53
N ALA A 15 3.57 -9.97 -31.29
CA ALA A 15 3.41 -8.60 -30.83
C ALA A 15 2.41 -8.45 -29.66
N ALA A 16 1.45 -9.36 -29.51
CA ALA A 16 0.47 -9.33 -28.43
C ALA A 16 1.00 -9.88 -27.09
N PHE A 17 2.08 -10.68 -27.12
CA PHE A 17 2.68 -11.27 -25.90
C PHE A 17 3.81 -10.43 -25.29
N VAL A 18 4.31 -9.43 -26.01
CA VAL A 18 5.23 -8.43 -25.44
C VAL A 18 4.41 -7.22 -24.99
N ALA A 19 3.35 -7.46 -24.22
CA ALA A 19 2.88 -6.40 -23.33
C ALA A 19 4.07 -6.09 -22.40
N PRO A 20 4.48 -4.83 -22.23
CA PRO A 20 5.37 -4.51 -21.13
C PRO A 20 4.67 -5.02 -19.88
N THR A 21 5.26 -6.01 -19.22
CA THR A 21 4.98 -6.26 -17.82
C THR A 21 5.35 -4.96 -17.13
N ILE A 22 4.36 -4.09 -16.91
CA ILE A 22 4.49 -3.01 -15.96
C ILE A 22 4.62 -3.75 -14.64
N TYR A 23 5.86 -4.06 -14.25
CA TYR A 23 6.18 -4.13 -12.85
C TYR A 23 5.76 -2.78 -12.32
N ALA A 24 4.59 -2.71 -11.71
CA ALA A 24 4.33 -1.70 -10.71
C ALA A 24 5.26 -2.05 -9.56
N ASP A 25 6.56 -1.79 -9.76
CA ASP A 25 7.48 -1.60 -8.66
C ASP A 25 7.06 -0.27 -8.03
N SER A 26 5.97 -0.31 -7.26
CA SER A 26 5.55 0.82 -6.45
C SER A 26 6.35 0.86 -5.15
N HIS A 27 7.62 0.43 -5.15
CA HIS A 27 8.62 0.95 -4.21
C HIS A 27 9.02 2.40 -4.56
N ILE A 28 8.11 3.16 -5.20
CA ILE A 28 8.13 4.62 -5.13
C ILE A 28 7.88 4.95 -3.65
N SER A 29 8.99 5.02 -2.92
CA SER A 29 9.10 5.68 -1.62
C SER A 29 8.86 7.19 -1.78
N SER A 30 7.74 7.57 -2.40
CA SER A 30 7.19 8.90 -2.17
C SER A 30 6.87 8.94 -0.70
N GLU A 31 7.62 9.78 0.01
CA GLU A 31 7.43 10.04 1.43
C GLU A 31 5.94 10.12 1.74
N VAL A 32 5.43 9.19 2.56
CA VAL A 32 4.03 9.19 2.97
C VAL A 32 3.82 10.43 3.84
N ASN A 33 3.25 11.47 3.22
CA ASN A 33 2.93 12.71 3.89
C ASN A 33 1.53 12.60 4.50
N GLY A 34 1.48 12.51 5.83
CA GLY A 34 0.27 12.40 6.63
C GLY A 34 0.38 13.20 7.93
N ASN A 35 -0.77 13.55 8.49
CA ASN A 35 -0.90 14.29 9.74
C ASN A 35 -0.76 13.36 10.95
N TYR A 36 0.33 13.52 11.70
CA TYR A 36 0.61 12.72 12.91
C TYR A 36 -0.52 12.81 13.95
N ASP A 37 -0.97 14.02 14.30
CA ASP A 37 -1.96 14.25 15.36
C ASP A 37 -3.34 13.68 14.98
N TYR A 38 -3.67 13.70 13.69
CA TYR A 38 -4.91 13.07 13.20
C TYR A 38 -4.78 11.55 13.16
N GLY A 39 -3.62 11.04 12.76
CA GLY A 39 -3.26 9.62 12.82
C GLY A 39 -3.41 9.04 14.24
N GLU A 40 -3.02 9.77 15.27
CA GLU A 40 -3.22 9.39 16.66
C GLU A 40 -4.72 9.20 16.98
N LYS A 41 -5.55 10.17 16.61
CA LYS A 41 -7.00 10.13 16.84
C LYS A 41 -7.65 8.94 16.13
N LEU A 42 -7.19 8.65 14.92
CA LEU A 42 -7.64 7.47 14.15
C LEU A 42 -7.20 6.17 14.82
N ALA A 43 -5.96 6.09 15.29
CA ALA A 43 -5.42 4.91 15.97
C ALA A 43 -6.14 4.62 17.31
N GLN A 44 -6.69 5.65 17.96
CA GLN A 44 -7.44 5.58 19.21
C GLN A 44 -8.98 5.52 19.03
N LYS A 45 -9.48 5.51 17.78
CA LYS A 45 -10.91 5.66 17.43
C LYS A 45 -11.84 4.80 18.30
N ALA A 46 -13.00 5.36 18.66
CA ALA A 46 -14.08 4.73 19.43
C ALA A 46 -13.65 4.06 20.74
N TYR A 47 -13.20 4.84 21.73
CA TYR A 47 -12.84 4.37 23.09
C TYR A 47 -11.72 3.32 23.09
N GLY A 48 -10.68 3.53 22.29
CA GLY A 48 -9.59 2.55 22.18
C GLY A 48 -10.06 1.27 21.51
N ARG A 49 -10.79 1.38 20.38
CA ARG A 49 -11.07 0.27 19.46
C ARG A 49 -10.46 0.45 18.07
N GLY A 50 -9.69 1.53 17.87
CA GLY A 50 -8.81 1.69 16.72
C GLY A 50 -7.63 0.71 16.78
N CYS A 51 -6.59 0.98 16.00
CA CYS A 51 -5.39 0.14 15.93
C CYS A 51 -4.84 -0.22 17.33
N LEU A 52 -4.79 0.75 18.25
CA LEU A 52 -4.25 0.58 19.60
C LEU A 52 -5.23 -0.02 20.60
N GLY A 53 -6.48 -0.23 20.19
CA GLY A 53 -7.47 -0.97 20.95
C GLY A 53 -7.29 -2.48 20.91
N CYS A 54 -6.79 -2.97 19.78
CA CYS A 54 -6.66 -4.40 19.49
C CYS A 54 -5.20 -4.85 19.39
N HIS A 55 -4.25 -3.91 19.23
CA HIS A 55 -2.84 -4.19 19.05
C HIS A 55 -2.00 -3.31 19.97
N SER A 56 -0.91 -3.86 20.51
CA SER A 56 0.13 -3.04 21.12
C SER A 56 0.87 -2.24 20.04
N ILE A 57 1.47 -1.11 20.44
CA ILE A 57 2.27 -0.29 19.53
C ILE A 57 3.46 -1.07 18.95
N ASP A 58 4.01 -2.05 19.68
CA ASP A 58 5.09 -2.93 19.24
C ASP A 58 4.79 -3.70 17.95
N LYS A 59 3.51 -3.97 17.63
CA LYS A 59 3.12 -4.62 16.37
C LYS A 59 3.60 -3.82 15.15
N PHE A 60 3.77 -2.52 15.32
CA PHE A 60 4.06 -1.56 14.25
C PHE A 60 5.56 -1.21 14.14
N LYS A 61 6.41 -1.77 15.03
CA LYS A 61 7.87 -1.58 14.99
C LYS A 61 8.49 -2.04 13.67
N ARG A 62 9.64 -1.46 13.35
CA ARG A 62 10.49 -1.77 12.18
C ARG A 62 9.87 -1.48 10.82
N SER A 63 8.79 -0.71 10.78
CA SER A 63 8.26 -0.16 9.54
C SER A 63 8.39 1.36 9.55
N ASN A 64 8.87 1.91 8.45
CA ASN A 64 8.71 3.33 8.14
C ASN A 64 7.26 3.61 7.67
N ALA A 65 6.92 4.88 7.41
CA ALA A 65 5.55 5.25 7.05
C ALA A 65 5.06 4.60 5.73
N SER A 66 5.93 4.42 4.73
CA SER A 66 5.58 3.75 3.48
C SER A 66 5.27 2.27 3.71
N GLU A 67 6.16 1.56 4.42
CA GLU A 67 5.98 0.16 4.77
C GLU A 67 4.75 -0.04 5.67
N MET A 68 4.47 0.91 6.56
CA MET A 68 3.28 0.90 7.39
C MET A 68 2.01 1.01 6.54
N MET A 69 2.00 1.90 5.56
CA MET A 69 0.87 2.10 4.68
C MET A 69 0.56 0.84 3.87
N GLU A 70 1.59 0.19 3.32
CA GLU A 70 1.46 -1.11 2.63
C GLU A 70 0.85 -2.17 3.54
N ARG A 71 1.38 -2.32 4.77
CA ARG A 71 0.87 -3.29 5.75
C ARG A 71 -0.59 -3.02 6.14
N ILE A 72 -1.00 -1.75 6.25
CA ILE A 72 -2.37 -1.40 6.55
C ILE A 72 -3.27 -1.71 5.34
N LEU A 73 -2.85 -1.36 4.12
CA LEU A 73 -3.56 -1.66 2.88
C LEU A 73 -3.80 -3.17 2.69
N GLU A 74 -2.87 -4.00 3.11
CA GLU A 74 -2.99 -5.46 3.10
C GLU A 74 -3.85 -6.03 4.24
N SER A 75 -4.27 -5.19 5.20
CA SER A 75 -5.07 -5.61 6.34
C SER A 75 -6.57 -5.65 6.04
N TRP A 76 -7.32 -6.49 6.79
CA TRP A 76 -8.79 -6.55 6.65
C TRP A 76 -9.49 -5.27 7.16
N HIS A 77 -8.82 -4.42 7.94
CA HIS A 77 -9.47 -3.31 8.64
C HIS A 77 -9.65 -2.04 7.79
N ILE A 78 -9.30 -2.07 6.50
CA ILE A 78 -9.24 -0.87 5.63
C ILE A 78 -10.59 -0.29 5.21
N SER A 79 -11.68 -1.06 5.30
CA SER A 79 -12.96 -0.71 4.68
C SER A 79 -13.61 0.57 5.22
N SER A 80 -13.12 1.09 6.35
CA SER A 80 -13.61 2.34 6.97
C SER A 80 -12.64 3.52 6.88
N PHE A 81 -11.53 3.39 6.15
CA PHE A 81 -10.51 4.44 6.04
C PHE A 81 -10.44 4.99 4.61
N THR A 82 -10.32 6.32 4.53
CA THR A 82 -9.95 7.00 3.30
C THR A 82 -8.44 6.91 3.07
N ASP A 83 -7.98 7.21 1.85
CA ASP A 83 -6.53 7.28 1.57
C ASP A 83 -5.80 8.28 2.48
N GLU A 84 -6.46 9.37 2.87
CA GLU A 84 -5.91 10.34 3.83
C GLU A 84 -5.78 9.73 5.23
N ASP A 85 -6.81 9.05 5.72
CA ASP A 85 -6.75 8.33 7.00
C ASP A 85 -5.61 7.30 7.00
N LEU A 86 -5.40 6.61 5.89
CA LEU A 86 -4.34 5.63 5.74
C LEU A 86 -2.95 6.27 5.82
N ARG A 87 -2.72 7.43 5.19
CA ARG A 87 -1.45 8.15 5.30
C ARG A 87 -1.20 8.64 6.72
N ASP A 88 -2.22 9.23 7.34
CA ASP A 88 -2.15 9.77 8.70
C ASP A 88 -1.86 8.68 9.74
N LEU A 89 -2.58 7.56 9.66
CA LEU A 89 -2.31 6.36 10.48
C LEU A 89 -0.89 5.84 10.26
N SER A 90 -0.43 5.82 9.02
CA SER A 90 0.89 5.28 8.68
C SER A 90 2.02 6.11 9.27
N VAL A 91 1.92 7.44 9.21
CA VAL A 91 2.85 8.35 9.88
C VAL A 91 2.81 8.12 11.39
N TYR A 92 1.64 8.19 12.02
CA TYR A 92 1.53 8.05 13.48
C TYR A 92 2.08 6.72 14.01
N LEU A 93 1.66 5.59 13.41
CA LEU A 93 2.02 4.26 13.90
C LEU A 93 3.50 3.96 13.69
N SER A 94 4.07 4.34 12.54
CA SER A 94 5.50 4.11 12.26
C SER A 94 6.39 5.01 13.12
N THR A 95 6.04 6.28 13.30
CA THR A 95 6.80 7.20 14.15
C THR A 95 6.78 6.74 15.60
N THR A 96 5.59 6.51 16.16
CA THR A 96 5.42 6.18 17.59
C THR A 96 6.06 4.83 17.92
N ALA A 97 5.87 3.82 17.07
CA ALA A 97 6.40 2.48 17.34
C ALA A 97 7.93 2.42 17.32
N ASN A 98 8.61 3.28 16.56
CA ASN A 98 10.07 3.28 16.46
C ASN A 98 10.74 4.30 17.40
N GLN A 99 9.97 5.08 18.16
CA GLN A 99 10.48 5.99 19.20
C GLN A 99 10.51 5.35 20.60
N GLU A 100 9.80 4.23 20.80
CA GLU A 100 9.79 3.43 22.04
C GLU A 100 10.76 2.24 22.05
#